data_AF-A0A958P263-F1
#
_entry.id   AF-A0A958P263-F1
#
_cell.length_a   1.000
_cell.length_b   1.000
_cell.length_c   1.000
_cell.angle_alpha   90.00
_cell.angle_beta   90.00
_cell.angle_gamma   90.00
#
_symmetry.space_group_name_H-M   'P 1'
#
loop_
_entity.id
_entity.type
_entity.pdbx_description
1 polymer ?
#
loop_
_entity_poly.entity_id
_entity_poly.type
_entity_poly.pdbx_seq_one_letter_code
_entity_poly.pdbx_strand_id
1 'polypeptide(L)'
;MEMDLSSYQISKFSGWSRTSISDALRDLEISKDSRKGPLPKYGEKIEGEKRVTHQGEQKIIKQMLSLRNKGLSFAAIATQLNKKKIPTKRGGNWNKSTVKDIVNRNLNEEV
;
A
#
# COMPACT_ATOMS: atom_id res chain seq x y z
N MET A 1 -11.41 9.31 -22.90
CA MET A 1 -11.01 8.69 -21.62
C MET A 1 -11.82 9.36 -20.53
N GLU A 2 -12.77 8.67 -19.93
CA GLU A 2 -13.41 9.15 -18.69
C GLU A 2 -12.35 9.19 -17.59
N MET A 3 -12.19 10.35 -16.98
CA MET A 3 -11.22 10.56 -15.90
C MET A 3 -11.98 10.52 -14.59
N ASP A 4 -11.80 9.46 -13.81
CA ASP A 4 -12.36 9.37 -12.45
C ASP A 4 -11.58 10.29 -11.50
N LEU A 5 -11.96 11.56 -11.47
CA LEU A 5 -11.34 12.58 -10.64
C LEU A 5 -11.87 12.53 -9.19
N SER A 6 -10.97 12.64 -8.23
CA SER A 6 -11.35 12.93 -6.84
C SER A 6 -11.82 14.39 -6.68
N SER A 7 -12.60 14.67 -5.64
CA SER A 7 -13.00 16.05 -5.29
C SER A 7 -11.81 17.01 -5.13
N TYR A 8 -10.64 16.49 -4.74
CA TYR A 8 -9.39 17.25 -4.71
C TYR A 8 -8.90 17.63 -6.12
N GLN A 9 -8.90 16.69 -7.04
CA GLN A 9 -8.48 16.93 -8.42
C GLN A 9 -9.45 17.85 -9.15
N ILE A 10 -10.76 17.68 -8.92
CA ILE A 10 -11.79 18.59 -9.43
C ILE A 10 -11.52 20.00 -8.91
N SER A 11 -11.28 20.18 -7.61
CA SER A 11 -10.95 21.49 -7.02
C SER A 11 -9.71 22.13 -7.64
N LYS A 12 -8.65 21.35 -7.88
CA LYS A 12 -7.44 21.85 -8.55
C LYS A 12 -7.67 22.24 -10.00
N PHE A 13 -8.58 21.57 -10.70
CA PHE A 13 -8.87 21.83 -12.10
C PHE A 13 -9.88 22.95 -12.30
N SER A 14 -10.97 22.97 -11.53
CA SER A 14 -12.06 23.94 -11.66
C SER A 14 -11.85 25.22 -10.86
N GLY A 15 -10.96 25.22 -9.87
CA GLY A 15 -10.79 26.33 -8.92
C GLY A 15 -11.87 26.43 -7.86
N TRP A 16 -12.89 25.56 -7.87
CA TRP A 16 -13.92 25.54 -6.84
C TRP A 16 -13.41 24.96 -5.53
N SER A 17 -14.03 25.40 -4.43
CA SER A 17 -13.76 24.84 -3.11
C SER A 17 -14.14 23.35 -3.06
N ARG A 18 -13.37 22.55 -2.32
CA ARG A 18 -13.67 21.11 -2.17
C ARG A 18 -15.05 20.87 -1.55
N THR A 19 -15.49 21.77 -0.66
CA THR A 19 -16.82 21.71 -0.02
C THR A 19 -17.92 21.98 -1.03
N SER A 20 -17.81 23.03 -1.86
CA SER A 20 -18.80 23.32 -2.91
C SER A 20 -18.92 22.17 -3.92
N ILE A 21 -17.80 21.53 -4.27
CA ILE A 21 -17.81 20.34 -5.13
C ILE A 21 -18.51 19.17 -4.42
N SER A 22 -18.21 18.94 -3.14
CA SER A 22 -18.86 17.87 -2.37
C SER A 22 -20.36 18.07 -2.19
N ASP A 23 -20.82 19.31 -1.98
CA ASP A 23 -22.24 19.62 -1.85
C ASP A 23 -22.96 19.43 -3.19
N ALA A 24 -22.40 19.96 -4.28
CA ALA A 24 -22.95 19.75 -5.62
C ALA A 24 -23.04 18.26 -6.01
N LEU A 25 -22.03 17.45 -5.66
CA LEU A 25 -22.06 16.01 -5.91
C LEU A 25 -23.18 15.32 -5.11
N ARG A 26 -23.50 15.78 -3.90
CA ARG A 26 -24.61 15.24 -3.09
C ARG A 26 -25.96 15.65 -3.67
N ASP A 27 -26.11 16.92 -4.03
CA ASP A 27 -27.36 17.46 -4.59
C ASP A 27 -27.73 16.82 -5.93
N LEU A 28 -26.71 16.46 -6.71
CA LEU A 28 -26.87 15.75 -7.99
C LEU A 28 -26.91 14.22 -7.83
N GLU A 29 -26.85 13.69 -6.60
CA GLU A 29 -26.78 12.26 -6.28
C GLU A 29 -25.64 11.51 -7.00
N ILE A 30 -24.57 12.22 -7.35
CA ILE A 30 -23.40 11.67 -8.02
C ILE A 30 -22.49 11.03 -6.97
N SER A 31 -22.47 9.71 -6.96
CA SER A 31 -21.57 8.92 -6.12
C SER A 31 -20.70 7.98 -6.96
N LYS A 32 -19.57 7.56 -6.39
CA LYS A 32 -18.76 6.51 -7.03
C LYS A 32 -19.48 5.18 -6.87
N ASP A 33 -19.63 4.50 -8.00
CA ASP A 33 -20.28 3.17 -8.08
C ASP A 33 -19.58 2.13 -7.20
N SER A 34 -18.27 2.29 -6.96
CA SER A 34 -17.51 1.46 -6.03
C SER A 34 -16.59 2.28 -5.11
N ARG A 35 -16.52 1.84 -3.85
CA ARG A 35 -15.45 2.29 -2.95
C ARG A 35 -14.15 1.64 -3.40
N LYS A 36 -13.07 2.42 -3.46
CA LYS A 36 -11.73 1.87 -3.69
C LYS A 36 -11.44 0.81 -2.62
N GLY A 37 -11.16 -0.42 -3.08
CA GLY A 37 -10.80 -1.52 -2.20
C GLY A 37 -9.54 -1.21 -1.36
N PRO A 38 -9.25 -2.03 -0.34
CA PRO A 38 -8.05 -1.85 0.47
C PRO A 38 -6.79 -1.92 -0.40
N LEU A 39 -5.78 -1.14 -0.02
CA LEU A 39 -4.47 -1.15 -0.69
C LEU A 39 -3.89 -2.59 -0.73
N PRO A 40 -3.18 -2.95 -1.80
CA PRO A 40 -2.55 -4.26 -1.91
C PRO A 40 -1.52 -4.43 -0.80
N LYS A 41 -1.37 -5.68 -0.33
CA LYS A 41 -0.38 -6.00 0.69
C LYS A 41 1.04 -5.83 0.13
N TYR A 42 2.03 -5.72 1.02
CA TYR A 42 3.43 -5.81 0.59
C TYR A 42 3.68 -7.20 -0.01
N GLY A 43 4.27 -7.25 -1.20
CA GLY A 43 4.40 -8.45 -2.04
C GLY A 43 3.36 -8.54 -3.17
N GLU A 44 2.33 -7.69 -3.17
CA GLU A 44 1.25 -7.66 -4.16
C GLU A 44 1.21 -6.31 -4.90
N LYS A 45 0.73 -6.31 -6.12
CA LYS A 45 0.35 -5.11 -6.88
C LYS A 45 -1.02 -5.33 -7.51
N ILE A 46 -1.71 -4.24 -7.80
CA ILE A 46 -2.97 -4.28 -8.55
C ILE A 46 -2.62 -3.96 -10.00
N GLU A 47 -2.94 -4.87 -10.93
CA GLU A 47 -2.91 -4.64 -12.37
C GLU A 47 -4.33 -4.79 -12.90
N GLY A 48 -4.94 -3.65 -13.27
CA GLY A 48 -6.38 -3.59 -13.59
C GLY A 48 -7.23 -3.96 -12.37
N GLU A 49 -8.04 -5.00 -12.52
CA GLU A 49 -8.91 -5.53 -11.45
C GLU A 49 -8.26 -6.66 -10.65
N LYS A 50 -7.13 -7.19 -11.11
CA LYS A 50 -6.52 -8.39 -10.51
C LYS A 50 -5.36 -8.04 -9.59
N ARG A 51 -5.23 -8.81 -8.51
CA ARG A 51 -4.05 -8.78 -7.64
C ARG A 51 -2.98 -9.69 -8.23
N VAL A 52 -1.82 -9.12 -8.50
CA VAL A 52 -0.68 -9.79 -9.11
C VAL A 52 0.50 -9.71 -8.15
N THR A 53 1.40 -10.69 -8.23
CA THR A 53 2.61 -10.72 -7.41
C THR A 53 3.59 -9.62 -7.80
N HIS A 54 4.11 -8.88 -6.82
CA HIS A 54 5.16 -7.88 -7.04
C HIS A 54 6.54 -8.49 -6.77
N GLN A 55 7.23 -8.92 -7.84
CA GLN A 55 8.49 -9.66 -7.77
C GLN A 55 9.58 -8.99 -6.91
N GLY A 56 9.73 -7.67 -7.01
CA GLY A 56 10.73 -6.94 -6.22
C GLY A 56 10.44 -6.98 -4.71
N GLU A 57 9.17 -6.87 -4.33
CA GLU A 57 8.76 -6.90 -2.91
C GLU A 57 8.80 -8.31 -2.36
N GLN A 58 8.46 -9.32 -3.18
CA GLN A 58 8.61 -10.73 -2.82
C GLN A 58 10.05 -11.11 -2.52
N LYS A 59 11.02 -10.59 -3.27
CA LYS A 59 12.45 -10.80 -2.95
C LYS A 59 12.80 -10.25 -1.56
N ILE A 60 12.24 -9.10 -1.19
CA ILE A 60 12.44 -8.52 0.14
C ILE A 60 11.76 -9.37 1.22
N ILE A 61 10.56 -9.89 0.97
CA ILE A 61 9.89 -10.83 1.90
C ILE A 61 10.75 -12.07 2.12
N LYS A 62 11.25 -12.70 1.05
CA LYS A 62 12.17 -13.84 1.15
C LYS A 62 13.43 -13.50 1.94
N GLN A 63 13.97 -12.29 1.75
CA GLN A 63 15.11 -11.82 2.54
C GLN A 63 14.75 -11.68 4.02
N MET A 64 13.58 -11.13 4.37
CA MET A 64 13.12 -11.03 5.76
C MET A 64 12.99 -12.41 6.41
N LEU A 65 12.40 -13.38 5.70
CA LEU A 65 12.25 -14.75 6.17
C LEU A 65 13.62 -15.41 6.40
N SER A 66 14.55 -15.27 5.44
CA SER A 66 15.92 -15.79 5.59
C SER A 66 16.64 -15.19 6.80
N LEU A 67 16.52 -13.87 7.02
CA LEU A 67 17.11 -13.22 8.19
C LEU A 67 16.44 -13.67 9.49
N ARG A 68 15.12 -13.93 9.46
CA ARG A 68 14.40 -14.47 10.62
C ARG A 68 14.87 -15.88 10.96
N ASN A 69 15.06 -16.73 9.97
CA ASN A 69 15.57 -18.10 10.15
C ASN A 69 17.01 -18.12 10.70
N LYS A 70 17.79 -17.06 10.44
CA LYS A 70 19.11 -16.85 11.05
C LYS A 70 19.05 -16.34 12.50
N GLY A 71 17.87 -16.21 13.09
CA GLY A 71 17.68 -15.78 14.49
C GLY A 71 17.64 -14.27 14.71
N LEU A 72 17.63 -13.44 13.66
CA LEU A 72 17.56 -11.99 13.84
C LEU A 72 16.20 -11.56 14.41
N SER A 73 16.23 -10.52 15.25
CA SER A 73 15.03 -9.87 15.75
C SER A 73 14.37 -9.01 14.65
N PHE A 74 13.06 -8.79 14.76
CA PHE A 74 12.33 -7.94 13.81
C PHE A 74 12.88 -6.51 13.74
N ALA A 75 13.39 -5.99 14.86
CA ALA A 75 14.03 -4.68 14.94
C ALA A 75 15.38 -4.64 14.20
N ALA A 76 16.17 -5.72 14.31
CA ALA A 76 17.43 -5.85 13.57
C ALA A 76 17.17 -5.93 12.06
N ILE A 77 16.17 -6.69 11.64
CA ILE A 77 15.75 -6.80 10.23
C ILE A 77 15.32 -5.43 9.70
N ALA A 78 14.44 -4.71 10.42
CA ALA A 78 13.99 -3.38 10.03
C ALA A 78 15.17 -2.40 9.87
N THR A 79 16.10 -2.40 10.84
CA THR A 79 17.33 -1.60 10.78
C THR A 79 18.16 -1.93 9.55
N GLN A 80 18.32 -3.20 9.21
CA GLN A 80 19.09 -3.62 8.05
C GLN A 80 18.44 -3.18 6.72
N LEU A 81 17.11 -3.28 6.61
CA LEU A 81 16.39 -2.81 5.44
C LEU A 81 16.47 -1.29 5.27
N ASN A 82 16.35 -0.55 6.37
CA ASN A 82 16.51 0.90 6.38
C ASN A 82 17.94 1.33 6.01
N LYS A 83 18.97 0.63 6.52
CA LYS A 83 20.36 0.86 6.14
C LYS A 83 20.60 0.66 4.64
N LYS A 84 19.93 -0.32 4.04
CA LYS A 84 19.94 -0.57 2.59
C LYS A 84 19.05 0.40 1.78
N LYS A 85 18.40 1.36 2.44
CA LYS A 85 17.47 2.33 1.84
C LYS A 85 16.34 1.65 1.05
N ILE A 86 15.89 0.48 1.49
CA ILE A 86 14.79 -0.23 0.85
C ILE A 86 13.47 0.39 1.35
N PRO A 87 12.67 1.03 0.48
CA PRO A 87 11.43 1.67 0.91
C PRO A 87 10.34 0.65 1.25
N THR A 88 9.48 1.03 2.19
CA THR A 88 8.19 0.35 2.43
C THR A 88 7.21 0.64 1.28
N LYS A 89 6.06 -0.06 1.25
CA LYS A 89 5.00 0.14 0.24
C LYS A 89 4.59 1.60 0.02
N ARG A 90 4.57 2.38 1.10
CA ARG A 90 4.15 3.79 1.11
C ARG A 90 5.33 4.77 1.04
N GLY A 91 6.56 4.30 0.80
CA GLY A 91 7.75 5.15 0.65
C GLY A 91 8.41 5.62 1.95
N GLY A 92 8.12 4.97 3.09
CA GLY A 92 8.76 5.29 4.39
C GLY A 92 9.74 4.22 4.89
N ASN A 93 10.23 4.41 6.11
CA ASN A 93 11.14 3.48 6.80
C ASN A 93 10.40 2.25 7.36
N TRP A 94 11.12 1.14 7.47
CA TRP A 94 10.67 -0.09 8.12
C TRP A 94 10.57 0.07 9.63
N ASN A 95 9.42 -0.29 10.19
CA ASN A 95 9.19 -0.48 11.61
C ASN A 95 9.21 -1.97 11.96
N LYS A 96 9.67 -2.32 13.17
CA LYS A 96 9.68 -3.70 13.70
C LYS A 96 8.29 -4.35 13.65
N SER A 97 7.21 -3.60 13.87
CA SER A 97 5.84 -4.11 13.81
C SER A 97 5.48 -4.54 12.39
N THR A 98 5.72 -3.69 11.40
CA THR A 98 5.46 -3.99 9.98
C THR A 98 6.25 -5.21 9.51
N VAL A 99 7.52 -5.34 9.92
CA VAL A 99 8.32 -6.52 9.59
C VAL A 99 7.75 -7.78 10.24
N LYS A 100 7.36 -7.71 11.52
CA LYS A 100 6.72 -8.83 12.23
C LYS A 100 5.43 -9.27 11.52
N ASP A 101 4.56 -8.33 11.17
CA ASP A 101 3.28 -8.63 10.54
C ASP A 101 3.46 -9.32 9.18
N ILE A 102 4.42 -8.85 8.38
CA ILE A 102 4.74 -9.47 7.09
C ILE A 102 5.32 -10.86 7.28
N VAL A 103 6.31 -11.03 8.16
CA VAL A 103 6.94 -12.33 8.40
C VAL A 103 5.93 -13.35 8.92
N ASN A 104 5.16 -13.00 9.95
CA ASN A 104 4.15 -13.89 10.52
C ASN A 104 3.07 -14.28 9.50
N ARG A 105 2.63 -13.33 8.66
CA ARG A 105 1.67 -13.62 7.60
C ARG A 105 2.20 -14.68 6.63
N ASN A 106 3.43 -14.53 6.16
CA ASN A 106 4.00 -15.46 5.18
C ASN A 106 4.33 -16.82 5.79
N LEU A 107 4.73 -16.87 7.07
CA LEU A 107 4.94 -18.15 7.77
C LEU A 107 3.64 -18.94 7.94
N ASN A 108 2.53 -18.26 8.21
CA ASN A 108 1.22 -18.92 8.35
C ASN A 108 0.62 -19.34 7.00
N GLU A 109 1.03 -18.72 5.88
CA GLU A 109 0.58 -19.09 4.53
C GLU A 109 1.35 -20.32 3.98
N GLU A 110 2.45 -20.73 4.63
CA GLU A 110 3.24 -21.92 4.27
C GLU A 110 2.83 -23.20 5.04
N VAL A 111 1.85 -23.12 5.95
CA VAL A 111 1.28 -24.24 6.74
C VAL A 111 -0.09 -24.61 6.20
#